data_AF-A0A1F1WMS5-F1
#
_entry.id   AF-A0A1F1WMS5-F1
#
_cell.length_a   1.000
_cell.length_b   1.000
_cell.length_c   1.000
_cell.angle_alpha   90.00
_cell.angle_beta   90.00
_cell.angle_gamma   90.00
#
_symmetry.space_group_name_H-M   'P 1'
#
loop_
_entity.id
_entity.type
_entity.pdbx_description
1 polymer ?
#
loop_
_entity_poly.entity_id
_entity_poly.type
_entity_poly.pdbx_seq_one_letter_code
_entity_poly.pdbx_strand_id
1 'polypeptide(L)'
;MSTPSVRGGGGDGPGRPAPWRIATFNIRHGLGRDGRVDLARTARAIAALRADAIGLQEVDVAYGPRSGHEDQASRLAELLGWEVAFGAALDLPPLRPDGPRRRYGVALLTPHALTGPVMHALPAHPGAPARHEPRGVLHAQVTRGGGDALDLLVTHLDNDLPQHRTAEVLGILRRAEGITGPAVLLGDLNAAPHRPELAPLAAAGWREAADAL
;
A
#
# COMPACT_ATOMS: atom_id res chain seq x y z
N MET A 1 16.54 46.94 20.18
CA MET A 1 16.97 46.26 18.93
C MET A 1 17.50 44.91 19.33
N SER A 2 16.70 43.88 19.07
CA SER A 2 16.94 42.50 19.50
C SER A 2 17.70 41.75 18.42
N THR A 3 18.79 41.11 18.80
CA THR A 3 19.25 39.88 18.14
C THR A 3 19.85 38.97 19.21
N PRO A 4 19.35 37.74 19.35
CA PRO A 4 20.17 36.62 19.71
C PRO A 4 20.41 35.79 18.44
N SER A 5 21.69 35.68 18.09
CA SER A 5 22.21 34.70 17.14
C SER A 5 22.26 33.32 17.80
N VAL A 6 21.82 32.28 17.09
CA VAL A 6 22.09 30.88 17.46
C VAL A 6 23.14 30.33 16.50
N ARG A 7 24.19 29.76 17.11
CA ARG A 7 25.32 29.07 16.47
C ARG A 7 24.88 27.83 15.69
N GLY A 8 25.57 27.59 14.58
CA GLY A 8 25.57 26.30 13.90
C GLY A 8 26.14 25.17 14.77
N GLY A 9 25.60 23.98 14.56
CA GLY A 9 26.01 22.72 15.19
C GLY A 9 25.22 21.56 14.58
N GLY A 10 25.47 21.26 13.30
CA GLY A 10 24.97 20.05 12.64
C GLY A 10 25.73 18.84 13.14
N GLY A 11 25.31 18.30 14.28
CA GLY A 11 25.75 17.00 14.78
C GLY A 11 24.59 16.01 14.69
N ASP A 12 24.82 14.86 14.05
CA ASP A 12 24.05 13.64 14.25
C ASP A 12 24.06 13.31 15.75
N GLY A 13 23.00 13.71 16.44
CA GLY A 13 22.79 13.35 17.84
C GLY A 13 22.40 11.87 17.94
N PRO A 14 22.90 11.13 18.95
CA PRO A 14 22.42 9.78 19.22
C PRO A 14 20.96 9.86 19.72
N GLY A 15 20.03 9.25 18.99
CA GLY A 15 18.67 9.02 19.53
C GLY A 15 17.49 9.25 18.59
N ARG A 16 17.67 9.77 17.37
CA ARG A 16 16.59 9.78 16.38
C ARG A 16 16.67 8.53 15.49
N PRO A 17 15.61 7.71 15.38
CA PRO A 17 15.62 6.58 14.47
C PRO A 17 15.85 7.07 13.03
N ALA A 18 16.55 6.26 12.24
CA ALA A 18 16.79 6.56 10.84
C ALA A 18 15.44 6.75 10.10
N PRO A 19 15.36 7.65 9.11
CA PRO A 19 14.12 7.91 8.39
C PRO A 19 13.56 6.65 7.74
N TRP A 20 12.23 6.61 7.58
CA TRP A 20 11.57 5.51 6.90
C TRP A 20 11.71 5.60 5.39
N ARG A 21 12.16 4.51 4.73
CA ARG A 21 12.05 4.37 3.28
C ARG A 21 10.83 3.53 2.94
N ILE A 22 9.76 4.19 2.48
CA ILE A 22 8.51 3.54 2.09
C ILE A 22 8.39 3.59 0.56
N ALA A 23 7.92 2.50 -0.04
CA ALA A 23 7.66 2.42 -1.47
C ALA A 23 6.25 1.90 -1.76
N THR A 24 5.75 2.18 -2.97
CA THR A 24 4.56 1.51 -3.50
C THR A 24 4.82 1.06 -4.94
N PHE A 25 4.26 -0.08 -5.34
CA PHE A 25 4.42 -0.61 -6.69
C PHE A 25 3.20 -1.41 -7.13
N ASN A 26 2.51 -0.90 -8.15
CA ASN A 26 1.53 -1.69 -8.90
C ASN A 26 2.29 -2.69 -9.78
N ILE A 27 2.26 -3.97 -9.41
CA ILE A 27 3.06 -5.02 -10.07
C ILE A 27 2.40 -5.59 -11.32
N ARG A 28 1.15 -5.18 -11.63
CA ARG A 28 0.35 -5.73 -12.74
C ARG A 28 0.43 -7.26 -12.79
N HIS A 29 0.09 -7.94 -11.70
CA HIS A 29 0.23 -9.39 -11.51
C HIS A 29 1.61 -9.97 -11.94
N GLY A 30 2.68 -9.19 -11.81
CA GLY A 30 4.05 -9.56 -12.20
C GLY A 30 4.35 -9.43 -13.70
N LEU A 31 3.42 -8.91 -14.50
CA LEU A 31 3.55 -8.77 -15.94
C LEU A 31 4.47 -7.61 -16.31
N GLY A 32 5.63 -7.95 -16.88
CA GLY A 32 6.59 -6.98 -17.37
C GLY A 32 6.22 -6.36 -18.71
N ARG A 33 7.00 -5.35 -19.11
CA ARG A 33 6.92 -4.73 -20.45
C ARG A 33 7.29 -5.69 -21.58
N ASP A 34 7.96 -6.80 -21.25
CA ASP A 34 8.26 -7.90 -22.16
C ASP A 34 7.09 -8.87 -22.35
N GLY A 35 5.93 -8.59 -21.74
CA GLY A 35 4.73 -9.41 -21.84
C GLY A 35 4.81 -10.72 -21.05
N ARG A 36 5.80 -10.88 -20.17
CA ARG A 36 5.99 -12.09 -19.35
C ARG A 36 5.73 -11.81 -17.88
N VAL A 37 5.08 -12.74 -17.20
CA VAL A 37 5.00 -12.75 -15.74
C VAL A 37 6.28 -13.33 -15.17
N ASP A 38 7.00 -12.55 -14.36
CA ASP A 38 8.27 -12.95 -13.73
C ASP A 38 8.37 -12.33 -12.33
N LEU A 39 8.00 -13.11 -11.32
CA LEU A 39 8.06 -12.68 -9.92
C LEU A 39 9.49 -12.54 -9.40
N ALA A 40 10.47 -13.25 -9.98
CA ALA A 40 11.87 -13.09 -9.59
C ALA A 40 12.40 -11.73 -10.05
N ARG A 41 12.00 -11.26 -11.25
CA ARG A 41 12.28 -9.89 -11.70
C ARG A 41 11.60 -8.86 -10.82
N THR A 42 10.33 -9.07 -10.47
CA THR A 42 9.61 -8.20 -9.54
C THR A 42 10.33 -8.12 -8.19
N ALA A 43 10.73 -9.25 -7.61
CA ALA A 43 11.48 -9.29 -6.35
C ALA A 43 12.83 -8.55 -6.44
N ARG A 44 13.59 -8.72 -7.54
CA ARG A 44 14.84 -7.96 -7.76
C ARG A 44 14.60 -6.45 -7.81
N ALA A 45 13.52 -6.01 -8.46
CA ALA A 45 13.15 -4.59 -8.50
C ALA A 45 12.79 -4.07 -7.10
N ILE A 46 12.02 -4.83 -6.32
CA ILE A 46 11.67 -4.48 -4.93
C ILE A 46 12.92 -4.38 -4.06
N ALA A 47 13.81 -5.38 -4.10
CA ALA A 47 15.04 -5.39 -3.33
C ALA A 47 15.95 -4.19 -3.65
N ALA A 48 16.00 -3.77 -4.92
CA ALA A 48 16.79 -2.61 -5.36
C ALA A 48 16.33 -1.28 -4.73
N LEU A 49 15.06 -1.16 -4.34
CA LEU A 49 14.54 0.04 -3.67
C LEU A 49 15.09 0.19 -2.26
N ARG A 50 15.58 -0.90 -1.63
CA ARG A 50 16.05 -0.93 -0.23
C ARG A 50 15.02 -0.31 0.71
N ALA A 51 13.75 -0.57 0.45
CA ALA A 51 12.64 -0.05 1.24
C ALA A 51 12.50 -0.82 2.55
N ASP A 52 12.04 -0.12 3.58
CA ASP A 52 11.70 -0.71 4.87
C ASP A 52 10.29 -1.27 4.88
N ALA A 53 9.43 -0.81 3.98
CA ALA A 53 8.17 -1.45 3.67
C ALA A 53 7.72 -1.07 2.26
N ILE A 54 6.98 -1.97 1.61
CA ILE A 54 6.41 -1.72 0.28
C ILE A 54 4.97 -2.19 0.19
N GLY A 55 4.10 -1.28 -0.28
CA GLY A 55 2.73 -1.61 -0.66
C GLY A 55 2.66 -2.04 -2.13
N LEU A 56 2.09 -3.21 -2.40
CA LEU A 56 1.91 -3.74 -3.75
C LEU A 56 0.43 -3.69 -4.15
N GLN A 57 0.16 -3.34 -5.40
CA GLN A 57 -1.16 -3.39 -6.03
C GLN A 57 -1.16 -4.40 -7.17
N GLU A 58 -2.36 -4.86 -7.54
CA GLU A 58 -2.59 -5.87 -8.58
C GLU A 58 -1.93 -7.22 -8.28
N VAL A 59 -2.05 -7.69 -7.04
CA VAL A 59 -1.48 -8.95 -6.58
C VAL A 59 -2.50 -10.07 -6.71
N ASP A 60 -2.16 -11.13 -7.45
CA ASP A 60 -2.97 -12.33 -7.59
C ASP A 60 -2.61 -13.39 -6.52
N VAL A 61 -3.63 -14.09 -6.02
CA VAL A 61 -3.47 -15.31 -5.22
C VAL A 61 -4.38 -16.39 -5.79
N ALA A 62 -3.78 -17.37 -6.47
CA ALA A 62 -4.48 -18.42 -7.19
C ALA A 62 -5.51 -17.92 -8.22
N TYR A 63 -5.36 -16.66 -8.68
CA TYR A 63 -6.41 -15.96 -9.41
C TYR A 63 -6.77 -16.61 -10.76
N GLY A 64 -5.78 -17.14 -11.48
CA GLY A 64 -6.03 -17.76 -12.77
C GLY A 64 -4.76 -17.98 -13.60
N PRO A 65 -4.93 -18.42 -14.86
CA PRO A 65 -3.81 -18.69 -15.76
C PRO A 65 -2.92 -17.48 -16.03
N ARG A 66 -3.44 -16.25 -15.94
CA ARG A 66 -2.67 -15.01 -16.19
C ARG A 66 -1.45 -14.87 -15.27
N SER A 67 -1.52 -15.43 -14.07
CA SER A 67 -0.49 -15.39 -13.05
C SER A 67 0.04 -16.79 -12.71
N GLY A 68 -0.26 -17.79 -13.54
CA GLY A 68 0.13 -19.18 -13.29
C GLY A 68 -0.51 -19.82 -12.06
N HIS A 69 -1.62 -19.25 -11.55
CA HIS A 69 -2.23 -19.64 -10.27
C HIS A 69 -1.31 -19.47 -9.04
N GLU A 70 -0.26 -18.67 -9.14
CA GLU A 70 0.65 -18.41 -8.03
C GLU A 70 -0.02 -17.66 -6.88
N ASP A 71 0.43 -17.93 -5.66
CA ASP A 71 0.26 -17.01 -4.53
C ASP A 71 1.38 -15.98 -4.60
N GLN A 72 1.13 -14.88 -5.33
CA GLN A 72 2.19 -13.91 -5.64
C GLN A 72 2.69 -13.19 -4.39
N ALA A 73 1.81 -12.95 -3.41
CA ALA A 73 2.18 -12.32 -2.16
C ALA A 73 3.18 -13.19 -1.38
N SER A 74 2.85 -14.46 -1.15
CA SER A 74 3.71 -15.42 -0.45
C SER A 74 5.00 -15.66 -1.24
N ARG A 75 4.91 -15.80 -2.57
CA ARG A 75 6.08 -16.05 -3.40
C ARG A 75 7.07 -14.88 -3.41
N LEU A 76 6.59 -13.64 -3.45
CA LEU A 76 7.46 -12.46 -3.36
C LEU A 76 8.10 -12.34 -1.97
N ALA A 77 7.35 -12.64 -0.91
CA ALA A 77 7.86 -12.67 0.45
C ALA A 77 9.00 -13.69 0.61
N GLU A 78 8.83 -14.91 0.10
CA GLU A 78 9.87 -15.94 0.08
C GLU A 78 11.13 -15.49 -0.67
N LEU A 79 10.97 -14.91 -1.87
CA LEU A 79 12.10 -14.46 -2.69
C LEU A 79 12.90 -13.32 -2.04
N LEU A 80 12.24 -12.51 -1.21
CA LEU A 80 12.85 -11.38 -0.50
C LEU A 80 13.33 -11.76 0.91
N GLY A 81 12.81 -12.85 1.49
CA GLY A 81 12.97 -13.18 2.90
C GLY A 81 12.27 -12.18 3.82
N TRP A 82 11.09 -11.68 3.42
CA TRP A 82 10.35 -10.61 4.10
C TRP A 82 9.04 -11.14 4.68
N GLU A 83 8.50 -10.44 5.68
CA GLU A 83 7.14 -10.60 6.16
C GLU A 83 6.14 -10.09 5.12
N VAL A 84 4.93 -10.66 5.12
CA VAL A 84 3.87 -10.26 4.19
C VAL A 84 2.49 -10.27 4.83
N ALA A 85 1.69 -9.26 4.49
CA ALA A 85 0.24 -9.27 4.65
C ALA A 85 -0.43 -9.11 3.30
N PHE A 86 -1.38 -10.00 2.99
CA PHE A 86 -2.20 -9.91 1.79
C PHE A 86 -3.64 -9.53 2.14
N GLY A 87 -4.17 -8.53 1.44
CA GLY A 87 -5.56 -8.07 1.55
C GLY A 87 -6.30 -8.30 0.24
N ALA A 88 -7.18 -9.30 0.22
CA ALA A 88 -8.05 -9.55 -0.93
C ALA A 88 -9.14 -8.48 -1.02
N ALA A 89 -9.16 -7.71 -2.10
CA ALA A 89 -10.29 -6.83 -2.43
C ALA A 89 -11.39 -7.62 -3.17
N LEU A 90 -10.97 -8.55 -4.02
CA LEU A 90 -11.82 -9.49 -4.76
C LEU A 90 -11.53 -10.92 -4.32
N ASP A 91 -12.57 -11.68 -4.02
CA ASP A 91 -12.48 -13.07 -3.60
C ASP A 91 -13.59 -13.91 -4.27
N LEU A 92 -13.16 -14.74 -5.22
CA LEU A 92 -14.04 -15.51 -6.10
C LEU A 92 -13.99 -17.01 -5.76
N PRO A 93 -15.06 -17.76 -6.08
CA PRO A 93 -15.06 -19.22 -6.03
C PRO A 93 -13.91 -19.84 -6.83
N PRO A 94 -13.45 -21.04 -6.45
CA PRO A 94 -12.42 -21.76 -7.21
C PRO A 94 -12.90 -22.12 -8.61
N LEU A 95 -11.97 -22.30 -9.57
CA LEU A 95 -12.29 -22.75 -10.93
C LEU A 95 -12.74 -24.22 -10.99
N ARG A 96 -12.35 -25.02 -10.00
CA ARG A 96 -12.67 -26.44 -9.85
C ARG A 96 -13.19 -26.66 -8.42
N PRO A 97 -14.09 -27.63 -8.17
CA PRO A 97 -14.71 -27.83 -6.86
C PRO A 97 -13.73 -27.86 -5.68
N ASP A 98 -12.58 -28.53 -5.84
CA ASP A 98 -11.56 -28.69 -4.79
C ASP A 98 -10.37 -27.73 -4.93
N GLY A 99 -10.52 -26.68 -5.75
CA GLY A 99 -9.46 -25.71 -6.00
C GLY A 99 -9.37 -24.62 -4.92
N PRO A 100 -8.25 -23.87 -4.88
CA PRO A 100 -8.15 -22.68 -4.05
C PRO A 100 -9.10 -21.57 -4.53
N ARG A 101 -9.61 -20.79 -3.57
CA ARG A 101 -10.33 -19.54 -3.88
C ARG A 101 -9.42 -18.60 -4.66
N ARG A 102 -10.00 -17.86 -5.61
CA ARG A 102 -9.27 -16.98 -6.52
C ARG A 102 -9.34 -15.57 -5.94
N ARG A 103 -8.20 -15.06 -5.46
CA ARG A 103 -8.15 -13.78 -4.77
C ARG A 103 -7.28 -12.77 -5.52
N TYR A 104 -7.65 -11.52 -5.42
CA TYR A 104 -6.94 -10.40 -6.02
C TYR A 104 -7.03 -9.17 -5.10
N GLY A 105 -5.93 -8.42 -4.98
CA GLY A 105 -5.93 -7.23 -4.17
C GLY A 105 -4.56 -6.61 -4.00
N VAL A 106 -4.26 -6.24 -2.74
CA VAL A 106 -3.04 -5.53 -2.35
C VAL A 106 -2.22 -6.38 -1.37
N ALA A 107 -0.93 -6.11 -1.30
CA ALA A 107 -0.06 -6.72 -0.29
C ALA A 107 0.85 -5.67 0.36
N LEU A 108 1.25 -5.92 1.60
CA LEU A 108 2.29 -5.17 2.30
C LEU A 108 3.44 -6.12 2.59
N LEU A 109 4.65 -5.79 2.14
CA LEU A 109 5.85 -6.57 2.43
C LEU A 109 6.87 -5.72 3.19
N THR A 110 7.58 -6.32 4.14
CA THR A 110 8.60 -5.64 4.96
C THR A 110 9.63 -6.63 5.55
N PRO A 111 10.91 -6.27 5.68
CA PRO A 111 11.89 -7.06 6.43
C PRO A 111 11.74 -6.93 7.95
N HIS A 112 10.82 -6.09 8.44
CA HIS A 112 10.61 -5.79 9.86
C HIS A 112 9.39 -6.53 10.41
N ALA A 113 9.12 -6.41 11.71
CA ALA A 113 7.95 -7.05 12.32
C ALA A 113 6.65 -6.43 11.77
N LEU A 114 5.76 -7.27 11.26
CA LEU A 114 4.43 -6.89 10.76
C LEU A 114 3.36 -7.42 11.71
N THR A 115 2.46 -6.55 12.17
CA THR A 115 1.38 -6.93 13.09
C THR A 115 0.03 -6.31 12.73
N GLY A 116 -1.04 -6.95 13.20
CA GLY A 116 -2.42 -6.48 13.06
C GLY A 116 -2.93 -6.24 11.64
N PRO A 117 -2.62 -7.08 10.62
CA PRO A 117 -3.12 -6.85 9.27
C PRO A 117 -4.63 -7.01 9.20
N VAL A 118 -5.32 -5.99 8.67
CA VAL A 118 -6.78 -5.99 8.45
C VAL A 118 -7.10 -5.38 7.10
N MET A 119 -7.86 -6.11 6.28
CA MET A 119 -8.38 -5.61 5.01
C MET A 119 -9.77 -4.99 5.21
N HIS A 120 -9.93 -3.72 4.86
CA HIS A 120 -11.19 -3.01 4.93
C HIS A 120 -11.76 -2.77 3.53
N ALA A 121 -12.99 -3.21 3.28
CA ALA A 121 -13.70 -2.86 2.05
C ALA A 121 -13.99 -1.37 1.99
N LEU A 122 -13.80 -0.77 0.82
CA LEU A 122 -14.10 0.63 0.55
C LEU A 122 -15.44 0.79 -0.19
N PRO A 123 -16.21 1.84 0.14
CA PRO A 123 -17.54 2.04 -0.43
C PRO A 123 -17.45 2.51 -1.88
N ALA A 124 -18.41 2.11 -2.70
CA ALA A 124 -18.68 2.77 -3.97
C ALA A 124 -19.55 4.01 -3.69
N HIS A 125 -19.41 5.05 -4.51
CA HIS A 125 -20.35 6.16 -4.53
C HIS A 125 -21.78 5.69 -4.88
N PRO A 126 -22.80 5.98 -4.06
CA PRO A 126 -24.15 5.41 -4.23
C PRO A 126 -24.90 5.95 -5.46
N GLY A 127 -24.55 7.15 -5.94
CA GLY A 127 -25.13 7.76 -7.14
C GLY A 127 -24.33 7.55 -8.43
N ALA A 128 -23.27 6.74 -8.39
CA ALA A 128 -22.47 6.42 -9.59
C ALA A 128 -22.86 5.03 -10.13
N PRO A 129 -22.57 4.73 -11.41
CA PRO A 129 -22.67 3.37 -11.95
C PRO A 129 -21.96 2.33 -11.06
N ALA A 130 -22.35 1.06 -11.18
CA ALA A 130 -21.69 0.00 -10.42
C ALA A 130 -20.23 -0.17 -10.89
N ARG A 131 -19.29 -0.13 -9.94
CA ARG A 131 -17.87 -0.42 -10.20
C ARG A 131 -17.68 -1.84 -10.73
N HIS A 132 -16.66 -2.02 -11.56
CA HIS A 132 -16.29 -3.34 -12.08
C HIS A 132 -15.62 -4.23 -11.03
N GLU A 133 -14.85 -3.63 -10.11
CA GLU A 133 -14.07 -4.36 -9.13
C GLU A 133 -14.25 -3.78 -7.72
N PRO A 134 -14.42 -4.61 -6.69
CA PRO A 134 -14.40 -4.16 -5.31
C PRO A 134 -13.04 -3.56 -4.95
N ARG A 135 -13.05 -2.45 -4.19
CA ARG A 135 -11.85 -1.79 -3.69
C ARG A 135 -11.75 -1.92 -2.18
N GLY A 136 -10.54 -1.80 -1.65
CA GLY A 136 -10.27 -1.91 -0.22
C GLY A 136 -8.94 -1.28 0.17
N VAL A 137 -8.75 -1.10 1.47
CA VAL A 137 -7.49 -0.64 2.07
C VAL A 137 -7.01 -1.67 3.09
N LEU A 138 -5.78 -2.14 2.92
CA LEU A 138 -5.10 -3.00 3.88
C LEU A 138 -4.39 -2.11 4.90
N HIS A 139 -4.72 -2.27 6.17
CA HIS A 139 -4.02 -1.62 7.29
C HIS A 139 -3.19 -2.66 8.04
N ALA A 140 -1.95 -2.32 8.37
CA ALA A 140 -1.11 -3.08 9.29
C ALA A 140 -0.09 -2.15 9.95
N GLN A 141 0.46 -2.56 11.09
CA GLN A 141 1.55 -1.85 11.74
C GLN A 141 2.89 -2.55 11.46
N VAL A 142 3.92 -1.77 11.13
CA VAL A 142 5.28 -2.24 10.94
C VAL A 142 6.17 -1.65 12.02
N THR A 143 6.99 -2.48 12.68
CA THR A 143 7.83 -2.06 13.81
C THR A 143 9.30 -2.45 13.58
N ARG A 144 10.19 -1.47 13.64
CA ARG A 144 11.65 -1.64 13.68
C ARG A 144 12.14 -1.92 15.10
N GLY A 145 13.42 -2.28 15.21
CA GLY A 145 14.11 -2.33 16.50
C GLY A 145 13.96 -1.02 17.29
N GLY A 146 13.87 -1.13 18.61
CA GLY A 146 13.68 0.02 19.50
C GLY A 146 12.25 0.55 19.60
N GLY A 147 11.27 -0.13 18.98
CA GLY A 147 9.84 0.23 19.08
C GLY A 147 9.40 1.34 18.13
N ASP A 148 10.24 1.73 17.16
CA ASP A 148 9.87 2.65 16.10
C ASP A 148 8.84 1.98 15.19
N ALA A 149 7.58 2.39 15.34
CA ALA A 149 6.42 1.78 14.70
C ALA A 149 5.72 2.75 13.74
N LEU A 150 5.22 2.23 12.63
CA LEU A 150 4.54 2.98 11.58
C LEU A 150 3.29 2.23 11.11
N ASP A 151 2.16 2.92 11.09
CA ASP A 151 0.92 2.41 10.51
C ASP A 151 0.93 2.58 9.00
N LEU A 152 0.72 1.49 8.26
CA LEU A 152 0.73 1.50 6.80
C LEU A 152 -0.64 1.12 6.26
N LEU A 153 -1.18 1.98 5.39
CA LEU A 153 -2.44 1.78 4.69
C LEU A 153 -2.15 1.60 3.19
N VAL A 154 -2.31 0.38 2.67
CA VAL A 154 -2.09 0.07 1.25
C VAL A 154 -3.42 0.00 0.51
N THR A 155 -3.58 0.77 -0.56
CA THR A 155 -4.82 0.80 -1.35
C THR A 155 -4.59 0.74 -2.86
N HIS A 156 -5.66 0.47 -3.61
CA HIS A 156 -5.73 0.61 -5.06
C HIS A 156 -7.12 1.16 -5.39
N LEU A 157 -7.22 2.47 -5.66
CA LEU A 157 -8.49 3.15 -5.87
C LEU A 157 -9.11 2.83 -7.23
N ASP A 158 -10.38 3.20 -7.41
CA ASP A 158 -11.09 3.01 -8.67
C ASP A 158 -10.38 3.67 -9.87
N ASN A 159 -10.24 2.92 -10.96
CA ASN A 159 -9.49 3.31 -12.14
C ASN A 159 -10.30 4.11 -13.17
N ASP A 160 -11.62 4.23 -12.98
CA ASP A 160 -12.51 4.82 -13.99
C ASP A 160 -13.17 6.10 -13.44
N LEU A 161 -13.92 5.98 -12.34
CA LEU A 161 -14.83 7.03 -11.89
C LEU A 161 -14.29 7.84 -10.70
N PRO A 162 -14.05 9.16 -10.85
CA PRO A 162 -13.65 10.04 -9.74
C PRO A 162 -14.62 9.99 -8.55
N GLN A 163 -15.91 9.79 -8.78
CA GLN A 163 -16.93 9.71 -7.72
C GLN A 163 -16.66 8.53 -6.80
N HIS A 164 -16.29 7.36 -7.35
CA HIS A 164 -15.90 6.21 -6.54
C HIS A 164 -14.64 6.51 -5.74
N ARG A 165 -13.61 7.11 -6.36
CA ARG A 165 -12.39 7.53 -5.64
C ARG A 165 -12.68 8.45 -4.47
N THR A 166 -13.58 9.43 -4.63
CA THR A 166 -14.01 10.29 -3.52
C THR A 166 -14.62 9.48 -2.38
N ALA A 167 -15.55 8.56 -2.67
CA ALA A 167 -16.17 7.72 -1.66
C ALA A 167 -15.15 6.80 -0.95
N GLU A 168 -14.18 6.28 -1.71
CA GLU A 168 -13.10 5.44 -1.23
C GLU A 168 -12.15 6.20 -0.32
N VAL A 169 -11.72 7.41 -0.70
CA VAL A 169 -10.91 8.30 0.12
C VAL A 169 -11.62 8.61 1.45
N LEU A 170 -12.91 8.95 1.41
CA LEU A 170 -13.71 9.16 2.63
C LEU A 170 -13.86 7.87 3.45
N GLY A 171 -13.85 6.70 2.80
CA GLY A 171 -13.77 5.40 3.47
C GLY A 171 -12.46 5.22 4.21
N ILE A 172 -11.33 5.53 3.57
CA ILE A 172 -9.99 5.43 4.15
C ILE A 172 -9.86 6.38 5.35
N LEU A 173 -10.29 7.64 5.21
CA LEU A 173 -10.22 8.63 6.29
C LEU A 173 -10.98 8.15 7.55
N ARG A 174 -12.18 7.59 7.38
CA ARG A 174 -12.93 7.00 8.51
C ARG A 174 -12.21 5.83 9.17
N ARG A 175 -11.43 5.04 8.42
CA ARG A 175 -10.60 3.97 9.01
C ARG A 175 -9.39 4.54 9.74
N ALA A 176 -8.84 5.64 9.25
CA ALA A 176 -7.69 6.30 9.85
C ALA A 176 -7.99 7.10 11.12
N GLU A 177 -9.25 7.42 11.41
CA GLU A 177 -9.65 8.16 12.64
C GLU A 177 -9.15 7.52 13.95
N GLY A 178 -8.99 6.19 13.97
CA GLY A 178 -8.48 5.47 15.14
C GLY A 178 -6.96 5.40 15.25
N ILE A 179 -6.22 5.89 14.25
CA ILE A 179 -4.76 5.81 14.21
C ILE A 179 -4.17 7.03 14.93
N THR A 180 -3.49 6.78 16.05
CA THR A 180 -2.90 7.83 16.89
C THR A 180 -1.40 8.02 16.67
N GLY A 181 -0.74 7.05 16.04
CA GLY A 181 0.68 7.07 15.69
C GLY A 181 0.96 7.67 14.31
N PRO A 182 2.24 7.71 13.89
CA PRO A 182 2.60 8.09 12.53
C PRO A 182 2.01 7.06 11.55
N ALA A 183 1.48 7.56 10.43
CA ALA A 183 0.83 6.73 9.42
C ALA A 183 1.21 7.16 8.01
N VAL A 184 1.26 6.19 7.09
CA VAL A 184 1.43 6.42 5.66
C VAL A 184 0.32 5.71 4.89
N LEU A 185 -0.40 6.48 4.07
CA LEU A 185 -1.28 5.97 3.02
C LEU A 185 -0.46 5.87 1.73
N LEU A 186 -0.43 4.70 1.14
CA LEU A 186 0.32 4.40 -0.06
C LEU A 186 -0.48 3.53 -1.01
N GLY A 187 -0.25 3.66 -2.30
CA GLY A 187 -0.97 2.88 -3.29
C GLY A 187 -1.05 3.53 -4.65
N ASP A 188 -1.73 2.83 -5.55
CA ASP A 188 -2.16 3.39 -6.82
C ASP A 188 -3.50 4.10 -6.62
N LEU A 189 -3.47 5.43 -6.56
CA LEU A 189 -4.66 6.25 -6.33
C LEU A 189 -5.46 6.51 -7.61
N ASN A 190 -4.96 6.09 -8.79
CA ASN A 190 -5.58 6.34 -10.09
C ASN A 190 -5.99 7.81 -10.34
N ALA A 191 -5.27 8.74 -9.69
CA ALA A 191 -5.52 10.18 -9.79
C ALA A 191 -4.21 10.94 -9.57
N ALA A 192 -4.02 12.02 -10.33
CA ALA A 192 -2.95 12.97 -10.06
C ALA A 192 -3.22 13.70 -8.72
N PRO A 193 -2.20 14.21 -8.03
CA PRO A 193 -2.39 14.66 -6.65
C PRO A 193 -3.31 15.88 -6.49
N HIS A 194 -3.33 16.77 -7.48
CA HIS A 194 -4.19 17.97 -7.52
C HIS A 194 -5.67 17.68 -7.84
N ARG A 195 -6.06 16.41 -8.00
CA ARG A 195 -7.42 16.07 -8.43
C ARG A 195 -8.43 16.21 -7.28
N PRO A 196 -9.64 16.75 -7.52
CA PRO A 196 -10.62 17.04 -6.45
C PRO A 196 -11.01 15.82 -5.61
N GLU A 197 -11.04 14.63 -6.21
CA GLU A 197 -11.33 13.39 -5.50
C GLU A 197 -10.33 13.04 -4.38
N LEU A 198 -9.12 13.59 -4.41
CA LEU A 198 -8.10 13.41 -3.37
C LEU A 198 -8.05 14.56 -2.35
N ALA A 199 -8.70 15.70 -2.64
CA ALA A 199 -8.70 16.87 -1.76
C ALA A 199 -9.11 16.58 -0.29
N PRO A 200 -10.02 15.63 0.01
CA PRO A 200 -10.34 15.29 1.39
C PRO A 200 -9.14 14.81 2.22
N LEU A 201 -8.11 14.20 1.61
CA LEU A 201 -6.89 13.78 2.32
C LEU A 201 -6.18 14.99 2.91
N ALA A 202 -5.91 16.00 2.09
CA ALA A 202 -5.27 17.25 2.52
C ALA A 202 -6.11 18.00 3.55
N ALA A 203 -7.43 18.05 3.36
CA ALA A 203 -8.36 18.66 4.32
C ALA A 203 -8.35 17.94 5.70
N ALA A 204 -8.08 16.64 5.72
CA ALA A 204 -7.92 15.84 6.93
C ALA A 204 -6.49 15.88 7.51
N GLY A 205 -5.59 16.70 6.96
CA GLY A 205 -4.23 16.90 7.46
C GLY A 205 -3.20 15.90 6.93
N TRP A 206 -3.57 15.02 6.00
CA TRP A 206 -2.60 14.19 5.28
C TRP A 206 -1.77 15.06 4.33
N ARG A 207 -0.48 14.76 4.21
CA ARG A 207 0.45 15.51 3.36
C ARG A 207 1.09 14.58 2.35
N GLU A 208 1.30 15.07 1.14
CA GLU A 208 2.06 14.35 0.14
C GLU A 208 3.51 14.20 0.58
N ALA A 209 4.06 12.99 0.44
CA ALA A 209 5.46 12.74 0.80
C ALA A 209 6.44 13.55 -0.06
N ALA A 210 6.07 13.89 -1.29
CA ALA A 210 6.90 14.72 -2.19
C ALA A 210 7.03 16.17 -1.71
N ASP A 211 6.07 16.68 -0.94
CA ASP A 211 6.08 18.04 -0.39
C ASP A 211 6.78 18.11 0.99
N ALA A 212 7.20 16.96 1.53
CA ALA A 212 7.82 16.82 2.84
C ALA A 212 9.35 16.64 2.80
N LEU A 213 9.96 16.68 1.60
CA LEU A 213 11.40 16.60 1.33
C LEU A 213 11.99 18.00 1.08
#